data_AF-A0A3A9E005-F1
#
_entry.id   AF-A0A3A9E005-F1
#
_cell.length_a   1.000
_cell.length_b   1.000
_cell.length_c   1.000
_cell.angle_alpha   90.00
_cell.angle_beta   90.00
_cell.angle_gamma   90.00
#
_symmetry.space_group_name_H-M   'P 1'
#
loop_
_entity.id
_entity.type
_entity.pdbx_description
1 polymer ?
#
loop_
_entity_poly.entity_id
_entity_poly.type
_entity_poly.pdbx_seq_one_letter_code
_entity_poly.pdbx_strand_id
1 'polypeptide(L)'
;MDMRKMFGLLVKGISASLSLFSTSIMILDVYGGTELLFAHGFYTKMFIGAIIVGIGFSAPGFVYENENMPYVMRAWIHMGVGCTIFVITGLFVGWIPRGNNPWVGIGVLVIGILAALFLWFCFCWHYKQEAKNINEKIKKINEEKDREHRESI
;
A
#
# COMPACT_ATOMS: atom_id res chain seq x y z
N MET A 1 -3.18 11.26 16.14
CA MET A 1 -2.18 11.44 15.08
C MET A 1 -1.62 12.87 15.03
N ASP A 2 -0.30 13.02 15.10
CA ASP A 2 0.43 14.27 14.83
C ASP A 2 0.42 14.57 13.31
N MET A 3 0.28 15.84 12.93
CA MET A 3 0.26 16.31 11.54
C MET A 3 1.48 15.84 10.74
N ARG A 4 2.66 15.76 11.38
CA ARG A 4 3.89 15.28 10.73
C ARG A 4 3.82 13.80 10.35
N LYS A 5 3.22 12.98 11.22
CA LYS A 5 3.04 11.54 10.98
C LYS A 5 2.05 11.29 9.85
N MET A 6 0.95 12.03 9.84
CA MET A 6 -0.05 11.97 8.77
C MET A 6 0.57 12.32 7.41
N PHE A 7 1.33 13.42 7.35
CA PHE A 7 2.03 13.80 6.13
C PHE A 7 3.02 12.71 5.67
N GLY A 8 3.79 12.14 6.60
CA GLY A 8 4.71 11.04 6.29
C GLY A 8 4.01 9.78 5.74
N LEU A 9 2.82 9.46 6.25
CA LEU A 9 2.00 8.34 5.74
C LEU A 9 1.51 8.62 4.32
N LEU A 10 0.99 9.82 4.07
CA LEU A 10 0.50 10.22 2.74
C LEU A 10 1.62 10.16 1.69
N VAL A 11 2.81 10.71 2.00
CA VAL A 11 3.96 10.67 1.09
C VAL A 11 4.35 9.23 0.75
N LYS A 12 4.40 8.33 1.73
CA LYS A 12 4.70 6.90 1.50
C LYS A 12 3.65 6.20 0.64
N GLY A 13 2.36 6.49 0.86
CA GLY A 13 1.28 5.90 0.05
C GLY A 13 1.30 6.38 -1.38
N ILE A 14 1.45 7.69 -1.59
CA ILE A 14 1.52 8.31 -2.92
C ILE A 14 2.77 7.85 -3.67
N SER A 15 3.92 7.77 -3.00
CA SER A 15 5.15 7.30 -3.66
C SER A 15 5.05 5.83 -4.07
N ALA A 16 4.48 4.97 -3.21
CA ALA A 16 4.26 3.57 -3.53
C ALA A 16 3.29 3.39 -4.71
N SER A 17 2.16 4.12 -4.72
CA SER A 17 1.17 4.02 -5.80
C SER A 17 1.72 4.54 -7.13
N LEU A 18 2.46 5.65 -7.13
CA LEU A 18 3.10 6.20 -8.32
C LEU A 18 4.18 5.26 -8.86
N SER A 19 4.97 4.63 -7.98
CA SER A 19 5.99 3.63 -8.37
C SER A 19 5.35 2.41 -9.06
N LEU A 20 4.27 1.88 -8.47
CA LEU A 20 3.52 0.76 -9.05
C LEU A 20 2.87 1.13 -10.38
N PHE A 21 2.24 2.31 -10.46
CA PHE A 21 1.62 2.81 -11.68
C PHE A 21 2.65 2.99 -12.80
N SER A 22 3.78 3.63 -12.51
CA SER A 22 4.86 3.84 -13.47
C SER A 22 5.47 2.53 -13.95
N THR A 23 5.72 1.58 -13.04
CA THR A 23 6.25 0.25 -13.39
C THR A 23 5.25 -0.54 -14.24
N SER A 24 3.96 -0.47 -13.91
CA SER A 24 2.91 -1.14 -14.68
C SER A 24 2.82 -0.60 -16.11
N ILE A 25 2.89 0.73 -16.27
CA ILE A 25 2.93 1.38 -17.58
C ILE A 25 4.18 0.95 -18.37
N MET A 26 5.34 0.93 -17.73
CA MET A 26 6.60 0.53 -18.39
C MET A 26 6.55 -0.92 -18.89
N ILE A 27 5.97 -1.84 -18.10
CA ILE A 27 5.79 -3.24 -18.53
C ILE A 27 4.85 -3.32 -19.73
N LEU A 28 3.73 -2.57 -19.72
CA LEU A 28 2.79 -2.55 -20.84
C LEU A 28 3.39 -1.96 -22.11
N ASP A 29 4.20 -0.91 -21.98
CA ASP A 29 4.93 -0.30 -23.10
C ASP A 29 5.91 -1.29 -23.74
N VAL A 30 6.77 -1.94 -22.94
CA VAL A 30 7.80 -2.88 -23.41
C VAL A 30 7.21 -4.16 -24.02
N TYR A 31 6.18 -4.74 -23.41
CA TYR A 31 5.64 -6.05 -23.81
C TYR A 31 4.34 -5.98 -24.63
N GLY A 32 3.58 -4.91 -24.50
CA GLY A 32 2.26 -4.75 -25.14
C GLY A 32 2.32 -4.12 -26.53
N GLY A 33 3.44 -3.53 -26.92
CA GLY A 33 3.58 -2.82 -28.20
C GLY A 33 2.66 -1.59 -28.32
N THR A 34 2.23 -1.05 -27.19
CA THR A 34 1.32 0.10 -27.11
C THR A 34 2.10 1.38 -26.89
N GLU A 35 1.85 2.39 -27.72
CA GLU A 35 2.40 3.74 -27.53
C GLU A 35 1.79 4.42 -26.29
N LEU A 36 2.63 5.09 -25.51
CA LEU A 36 2.19 5.96 -24.43
C LEU A 36 1.40 7.17 -24.98
N LEU A 37 0.07 7.10 -24.84
CA LEU A 37 -0.82 8.14 -25.38
C LEU A 37 -0.93 9.36 -24.45
N PHE A 38 -0.21 10.43 -24.80
CA PHE A 38 -0.34 11.76 -24.18
C PHE A 38 -1.40 12.64 -24.86
N ALA A 39 -2.53 12.07 -25.25
CA ALA A 39 -3.62 12.80 -25.89
C ALA A 39 -4.75 13.13 -24.90
N HIS A 40 -5.34 14.33 -25.03
CA HIS A 40 -6.57 14.73 -24.33
C HIS A 40 -6.55 14.53 -22.80
N GLY A 41 -5.39 14.68 -22.16
CA GLY A 41 -5.24 14.51 -20.71
C GLY A 41 -5.40 13.07 -20.20
N PHE A 42 -5.35 12.07 -21.09
CA PHE A 42 -5.55 10.66 -20.73
C PHE A 42 -4.51 10.16 -19.72
N TYR A 43 -3.24 10.48 -19.95
CA TYR A 43 -2.17 10.19 -18.99
C TYR A 43 -2.39 10.95 -17.66
N THR A 44 -2.71 12.24 -17.74
CA THR A 44 -2.92 13.10 -16.57
C THR A 44 -4.02 12.57 -15.65
N LYS A 45 -5.17 12.13 -16.19
CA LYS A 45 -6.24 11.53 -15.37
C LYS A 45 -5.78 10.24 -14.69
N MET A 46 -4.96 9.40 -15.34
CA MET A 46 -4.45 8.16 -14.75
C MET A 46 -3.43 8.46 -13.65
N PHE A 47 -2.55 9.44 -13.87
CA PHE A 47 -1.58 9.91 -12.88
C PHE A 47 -2.27 10.47 -11.62
N ILE A 48 -3.29 11.33 -11.80
CA ILE A 48 -4.12 11.82 -10.70
C ILE A 48 -4.82 10.65 -9.99
N GLY A 49 -5.31 9.67 -10.75
CA GLY A 49 -5.87 8.44 -10.19
C GLY A 49 -4.89 7.70 -9.28
N ALA A 50 -3.64 7.54 -9.69
CA ALA A 50 -2.60 6.92 -8.86
C ALA A 50 -2.35 7.67 -7.55
N ILE A 51 -2.38 9.01 -7.56
CA ILE A 51 -2.30 9.83 -6.34
C ILE A 51 -3.50 9.58 -5.43
N ILE A 52 -4.73 9.60 -5.97
CA ILE A 52 -5.95 9.36 -5.20
C ILE A 52 -5.92 7.98 -4.55
N VAL A 53 -5.48 6.95 -5.27
CA VAL A 53 -5.33 5.59 -4.72
C VAL A 53 -4.25 5.54 -3.64
N GLY A 54 -3.11 6.22 -3.85
CA GLY A 54 -2.06 6.33 -2.84
C GLY A 54 -2.56 6.96 -1.54
N ILE A 55 -3.38 8.01 -1.64
CA ILE A 55 -4.07 8.63 -0.49
C ILE A 55 -5.07 7.64 0.12
N GLY A 56 -5.84 6.95 -0.72
CA GLY A 56 -6.86 6.00 -0.28
C GLY A 56 -6.33 4.83 0.53
N PHE A 57 -5.12 4.38 0.26
CA PHE A 57 -4.44 3.37 1.08
C PHE A 57 -3.64 3.97 2.25
N SER A 58 -3.09 5.18 2.14
CA SER A 58 -2.29 5.76 3.24
C SER A 58 -3.13 6.40 4.35
N ALA A 59 -4.19 7.13 4.01
CA ALA A 59 -4.99 7.86 4.99
C ALA A 59 -5.64 6.91 6.01
N PRO A 60 -6.34 5.82 5.63
CA PRO A 60 -6.91 4.87 6.60
C PRO A 60 -5.87 4.18 7.50
N GLY A 61 -4.57 4.31 7.20
CA GLY A 61 -3.47 3.87 8.05
C GLY A 61 -3.54 4.44 9.48
N PHE A 62 -4.19 5.58 9.71
CA PHE A 62 -4.38 6.11 11.08
C PHE A 62 -5.15 5.14 11.98
N VAL A 63 -5.98 4.25 11.42
CA VAL A 63 -6.78 3.32 12.21
C VAL A 63 -5.90 2.36 13.01
N TYR A 64 -4.64 2.15 12.57
CA TYR A 64 -3.65 1.36 13.31
C TYR A 64 -3.19 2.01 14.62
N GLU A 65 -3.39 3.33 14.82
CA GLU A 65 -3.11 4.02 16.09
C GLU A 65 -4.14 3.70 17.18
N ASN A 66 -5.34 3.20 16.83
CA ASN A 66 -6.39 2.95 17.81
C ASN A 66 -6.19 1.63 18.55
N GLU A 67 -5.52 1.67 19.72
CA GLU A 67 -5.21 0.48 20.53
C GLU A 67 -6.43 -0.34 20.99
N ASN A 68 -7.61 0.28 21.08
CA ASN A 68 -8.83 -0.38 21.55
C ASN A 68 -9.45 -1.35 20.52
N MET A 69 -8.99 -1.34 19.27
CA MET A 69 -9.56 -2.15 18.20
C MET A 69 -8.69 -3.39 17.91
N PRO A 70 -9.25 -4.59 17.65
CA PRO A 70 -8.46 -5.74 17.22
C PRO A 70 -7.70 -5.46 15.92
N TYR A 71 -6.46 -5.95 15.80
CA TYR A 71 -5.61 -5.73 14.61
C TYR A 71 -6.29 -6.16 13.31
N VAL A 72 -7.02 -7.29 13.33
CA VAL A 72 -7.77 -7.79 12.17
C VAL A 72 -8.81 -6.77 11.70
N MET A 73 -9.56 -6.16 12.62
CA MET A 73 -10.56 -5.15 12.29
C MET A 73 -9.93 -3.88 11.73
N ARG A 74 -8.78 -3.45 12.27
CA ARG A 74 -7.99 -2.34 11.72
C ARG A 74 -7.56 -2.62 10.27
N ALA A 75 -7.09 -3.83 10.00
CA ALA A 75 -6.70 -4.26 8.65
C ALA A 75 -7.90 -4.28 7.69
N TRP A 76 -9.07 -4.77 8.11
CA TRP A 76 -10.28 -4.74 7.29
C TRP A 76 -10.72 -3.32 6.93
N ILE A 77 -10.66 -2.38 7.88
CA ILE A 77 -11.01 -0.97 7.60
C ILE A 77 -10.02 -0.37 6.62
N HIS A 78 -8.71 -0.56 6.84
CA HIS A 78 -7.67 -0.05 5.94
C HIS A 78 -7.82 -0.61 4.52
N MET A 79 -7.91 -1.94 4.40
CA MET A 79 -8.01 -2.62 3.11
C MET A 79 -9.34 -2.33 2.42
N GLY A 80 -10.44 -2.29 3.18
CA GLY A 80 -11.77 -1.97 2.66
C GLY A 80 -11.82 -0.58 2.05
N VAL A 81 -11.32 0.45 2.75
CA VAL A 81 -11.31 1.82 2.24
C VAL A 81 -10.37 1.95 1.04
N GLY A 82 -9.14 1.41 1.13
CA GLY A 82 -8.17 1.47 0.04
C GLY A 82 -8.68 0.79 -1.25
N CYS A 83 -9.20 -0.43 -1.14
CA CYS A 83 -9.77 -1.15 -2.28
C CYS A 83 -11.01 -0.46 -2.86
N THR A 84 -11.87 0.12 -2.01
CA THR A 84 -13.05 0.88 -2.48
C THR A 84 -12.62 2.08 -3.32
N ILE A 85 -11.64 2.86 -2.84
CA ILE A 85 -11.10 4.00 -3.57
C ILE A 85 -10.44 3.54 -4.87
N PHE A 86 -9.67 2.45 -4.84
CA PHE A 86 -9.08 1.86 -6.04
C PHE A 86 -10.13 1.52 -7.10
N VAL A 87 -11.22 0.84 -6.74
CA VAL A 87 -12.28 0.46 -7.69
C VAL A 87 -12.96 1.70 -8.26
N ILE A 88 -13.36 2.66 -7.41
CA ILE A 88 -14.00 3.90 -7.85
C ILE A 88 -13.07 4.65 -8.81
N THR A 89 -11.83 4.93 -8.39
CA THR A 89 -10.85 5.63 -9.20
C THR A 89 -10.58 4.90 -10.51
N GLY A 90 -10.37 3.59 -10.49
CA GLY A 90 -10.11 2.77 -11.66
C GLY A 90 -11.25 2.81 -12.68
N LEU A 91 -12.50 2.85 -12.22
CA LEU A 91 -13.66 3.06 -13.09
C LEU A 91 -13.62 4.45 -13.74
N PHE A 92 -13.38 5.52 -12.99
CA PHE A 92 -13.39 6.89 -13.51
C PHE A 92 -12.23 7.19 -14.48
N VAL A 93 -11.01 6.77 -14.14
CA VAL A 93 -9.83 7.07 -14.95
C VAL A 93 -9.69 6.13 -16.15
N GLY A 94 -10.41 5.01 -16.15
CA GLY A 94 -10.47 4.06 -17.26
C GLY A 94 -9.44 2.92 -17.18
N TRP A 95 -8.96 2.58 -15.98
CA TRP A 95 -8.17 1.35 -15.79
C TRP A 95 -9.04 0.10 -15.94
N ILE A 96 -10.30 0.18 -15.51
CA ILE A 96 -11.26 -0.92 -15.62
C ILE A 96 -12.06 -0.71 -16.92
N PRO A 97 -11.87 -1.57 -17.95
CA PRO A 97 -12.55 -1.42 -19.23
C PRO A 97 -14.07 -1.61 -19.07
N ARG A 98 -14.85 -0.69 -19.68
CA ARG A 98 -16.32 -0.68 -19.69
C ARG A 98 -16.91 -1.07 -21.06
N GLY A 99 -16.22 -1.96 -21.78
CA GLY A 99 -16.61 -2.41 -23.12
C GLY A 99 -17.61 -3.57 -23.12
N ASN A 100 -17.88 -4.12 -24.31
CA ASN A 100 -18.91 -5.17 -24.52
C ASN A 100 -18.65 -6.48 -23.76
N ASN A 101 -17.41 -6.75 -23.31
CA ASN A 101 -17.09 -7.94 -22.53
C ASN A 101 -16.84 -7.57 -21.04
N PRO A 102 -17.86 -7.69 -20.16
CA PRO A 102 -17.73 -7.34 -18.75
C PRO A 102 -16.72 -8.22 -18.00
N TRP A 103 -16.42 -9.43 -18.50
CA TRP A 103 -15.47 -10.34 -17.87
C TRP A 103 -14.04 -9.80 -17.84
N VAL A 104 -13.65 -8.99 -18.83
CA VAL A 104 -12.33 -8.34 -18.83
C VAL A 104 -12.21 -7.34 -17.69
N GLY A 105 -13.26 -6.54 -17.47
CA GLY A 105 -13.30 -5.58 -16.36
C GLY A 105 -13.27 -6.27 -14.99
N ILE A 106 -14.01 -7.37 -14.83
CA ILE A 106 -13.99 -8.20 -13.62
C ILE A 106 -12.60 -8.79 -13.41
N GLY A 107 -11.95 -9.30 -14.47
CA GLY A 107 -10.59 -9.83 -14.40
C GLY A 107 -9.57 -8.81 -13.90
N VAL A 108 -9.58 -7.60 -14.46
CA VAL A 108 -8.70 -6.50 -14.01
C VAL A 108 -8.95 -6.13 -12.55
N LEU A 109 -10.23 -6.08 -12.14
CA LEU A 109 -10.60 -5.78 -10.75
C LEU A 109 -10.10 -6.85 -9.78
N VAL A 110 -10.28 -8.13 -10.11
CA VAL A 110 -9.80 -9.25 -9.29
C VAL A 110 -8.28 -9.22 -9.17
N ILE A 111 -7.56 -9.02 -10.28
CA ILE A 111 -6.09 -8.92 -10.28
C ILE A 111 -5.64 -7.73 -9.42
N GLY A 112 -6.30 -6.58 -9.53
CA GLY A 112 -5.98 -5.40 -8.72
C GLY A 112 -6.17 -5.64 -7.22
N ILE A 113 -7.28 -6.28 -6.82
CA ILE A 113 -7.53 -6.63 -5.41
C ILE A 113 -6.51 -7.67 -4.92
N LEU A 114 -6.20 -8.68 -5.72
CA LEU A 114 -5.19 -9.69 -5.36
C LEU A 114 -3.80 -9.05 -5.20
N ALA A 115 -3.43 -8.12 -6.08
CA ALA A 115 -2.18 -7.38 -5.96
C ALA A 115 -2.14 -6.54 -4.67
N ALA A 116 -3.24 -5.87 -4.31
CA ALA A 116 -3.33 -5.12 -3.05
C ALA A 116 -3.19 -6.04 -1.82
N LEU A 117 -3.88 -7.19 -1.81
CA LEU A 117 -3.76 -8.19 -0.74
C LEU A 117 -2.35 -8.79 -0.66
N PHE A 118 -1.73 -9.05 -1.81
CA PHE A 118 -0.36 -9.57 -1.89
C PHE A 118 0.65 -8.55 -1.34
N LEU A 119 0.57 -7.29 -1.75
CA LEU A 119 1.44 -6.22 -1.24
C LEU A 119 1.27 -6.05 0.27
N TRP A 120 0.02 -6.01 0.75
CA TRP A 120 -0.26 -5.95 2.18
C TRP A 120 0.37 -7.14 2.93
N PHE A 121 0.21 -8.37 2.41
CA PHE A 121 0.80 -9.56 3.00
C PHE A 121 2.33 -9.49 3.05
N CYS A 122 2.98 -9.04 1.97
CA CYS A 122 4.42 -8.83 1.92
C CYS A 122 4.89 -7.82 2.97
N PHE A 123 4.20 -6.67 3.10
CA PHE A 123 4.52 -5.69 4.14
C PHE A 123 4.30 -6.23 5.54
N CYS A 124 3.18 -6.91 5.79
CA CYS A 124 2.91 -7.54 7.08
C CYS A 124 3.98 -8.55 7.46
N TRP A 125 4.44 -9.39 6.53
CA TRP A 125 5.53 -10.32 6.79
C TRP A 125 6.82 -9.56 7.10
N HIS A 126 7.22 -8.61 6.25
CA HIS A 126 8.44 -7.84 6.43
C HIS A 126 8.50 -7.17 7.81
N TYR A 127 7.45 -6.43 8.18
CA TYR A 127 7.38 -5.76 9.48
C TYR A 127 7.30 -6.72 10.67
N LYS A 128 6.65 -7.88 10.51
CA LYS A 128 6.66 -8.93 11.54
C LYS A 128 8.07 -9.48 11.76
N GLN A 129 8.87 -9.61 10.70
CA GLN A 129 10.25 -10.06 10.80
C GLN A 129 11.16 -9.00 11.45
N GLU A 130 11.00 -7.73 11.08
CA GLU A 130 11.72 -6.62 11.71
C GLU A 130 11.42 -6.52 13.21
N ALA A 131 10.14 -6.61 13.60
CA ALA A 131 9.74 -6.55 15.00
C ALA A 131 10.36 -7.69 15.83
N LYS A 132 10.43 -8.91 15.28
CA LYS A 132 11.12 -10.04 15.92
C LYS A 132 12.60 -9.76 16.13
N ASN A 133 13.29 -9.28 15.09
CA ASN A 133 14.71 -8.96 15.14
C ASN A 133 15.03 -7.87 16.18
N ILE A 134 14.19 -6.83 16.26
CA ILE A 134 14.33 -5.77 17.27
C ILE A 134 14.12 -6.32 18.69
N ASN A 135 13.08 -7.12 18.91
CA ASN A 135 12.80 -7.71 20.21
C ASN A 135 13.94 -8.63 20.69
N GLU A 136 14.53 -9.41 19.77
CA GLU A 136 15.70 -10.25 20.07
C GLU A 136 16.93 -9.41 20.46
N LYS A 137 17.17 -8.29 19.76
CA LYS A 137 18.27 -7.37 20.10
C LYS A 137 18.07 -6.71 21.47
N ILE A 138 16.86 -6.26 21.78
CA ILE A 138 16.53 -5.68 23.09
C ILE A 138 16.74 -6.70 24.21
N LYS A 139 16.31 -7.95 24.00
CA LYS A 139 16.51 -9.03 24.96
C LYS A 139 17.99 -9.26 25.25
N LYS A 140 18.84 -9.32 24.22
CA LYS A 140 20.30 -9.48 24.39
C LYS A 140 20.93 -8.33 25.16
N ILE A 141 20.57 -7.09 24.84
CA ILE A 141 21.09 -5.90 25.55
C ILE A 141 20.70 -5.91 27.03
N ASN A 142 19.46 -6.32 27.35
CA ASN A 142 19.03 -6.43 28.74
C ASN A 142 19.77 -7.56 29.47
N GLU A 143 19.96 -8.71 28.83
CA GLU A 143 20.73 -9.84 29.39
C GLU A 143 22.22 -9.50 29.60
N GLU A 144 22.81 -8.66 28.74
CA GLU A 144 24.18 -8.13 28.91
C GLU A 144 24.25 -7.15 30.08
N LYS A 145 23.35 -6.16 30.15
CA LYS A 145 23.28 -5.22 31.28
C LYS A 145 23.08 -5.91 32.62
N ASP A 146 22.21 -6.92 32.67
CA ASP A 146 21.97 -7.70 33.89
C ASP A 146 23.19 -8.53 34.30
N ARG A 147 24.03 -8.97 33.34
CA ARG A 147 25.31 -9.64 33.62
C ARG A 147 26.33 -8.66 34.17
N GLU A 148 26.53 -7.51 33.53
CA GLU A 148 27.45 -6.48 34.00
C GLU A 148 27.10 -5.99 35.42
N HIS A 149 25.81 -5.80 35.70
CA HIS A 149 25.37 -5.41 37.04
C HIS A 149 25.71 -6.48 38.09
N ARG A 150 25.53 -7.77 37.77
CA ARG A 150 25.88 -8.88 38.69
C ARG A 150 27.38 -9.04 38.91
N GLU A 151 28.22 -8.73 37.93
CA GLU A 151 29.68 -8.81 38.05
C GLU A 151 30.29 -7.59 38.79
N SER A 152 29.52 -6.52 38.99
CA SER A 152 29.93 -5.30 39.68
C SER A 152 29.64 -5.26 41.19
N ILE A 153 28.96 -6.29 41.74
CA ILE A 153 28.63 -6.47 43.16
C ILE A 153 29.55 -7.52 43.77
#